data_AF-A0AAW2T7B2-F1
#
_entry.id   AF-A0AAW2T7B2-F1
#
_cell.length_a   1.000
_cell.length_b   1.000
_cell.length_c   1.000
_cell.angle_alpha   90.00
_cell.angle_beta   90.00
_cell.angle_gamma   90.00
#
_symmetry.space_group_name_H-M   'P 1'
#
loop_
_entity.id
_entity.type
_entity.pdbx_description
1 polymer ?
#
loop_
_entity_poly.entity_id
_entity_poly.type
_entity_poly.pdbx_seq_one_letter_code
_entity_poly.pdbx_strand_id
1 'polypeptide(L)'
;MVVLSSWIPYLFLNQEDIVSSEYIGYFEHREKMESIGAGKIGRLATKHSVGSIVSAARGKDSEAVHLIPSAYLTINSSPSQNFKESHGVHQWWKPDLEFKYKLYQYK
;
A
#
# COMPACT_ATOMS: atom_id res chain seq x y z
N MET A 1 18.63 -22.07 -17.19
CA MET A 1 18.06 -20.73 -16.93
C MET A 1 17.70 -20.67 -15.46
N VAL A 2 18.29 -19.76 -14.68
CA VAL A 2 17.92 -19.58 -13.27
C VAL A 2 16.68 -18.69 -13.22
N VAL A 3 15.58 -19.21 -12.68
CA VAL A 3 14.36 -18.43 -12.43
C VAL A 3 14.42 -17.98 -10.98
N LEU A 4 14.43 -16.67 -10.74
CA LEU A 4 14.32 -16.13 -9.39
C LEU A 4 12.90 -16.33 -8.88
N SER A 5 12.76 -16.75 -7.61
CA SER A 5 11.47 -16.81 -6.96
C SER A 5 10.85 -15.42 -6.85
N SER A 6 9.54 -15.32 -6.98
CA SER A 6 8.80 -14.07 -6.75
C SER A 6 9.05 -13.57 -5.33
N TRP A 7 9.45 -12.30 -5.20
CA TRP A 7 9.58 -11.64 -3.91
C TRP A 7 8.22 -11.10 -3.47
N ILE A 8 7.70 -11.61 -2.35
CA ILE A 8 6.43 -11.18 -1.74
C ILE A 8 6.72 -10.84 -0.27
N PRO A 9 7.02 -9.57 0.06
CA PRO A 9 7.31 -9.17 1.43
C PRO A 9 6.07 -9.18 2.33
N TYR A 10 6.30 -9.23 3.63
CA TYR A 10 5.31 -8.95 4.68
C TYR A 10 5.41 -7.48 5.08
N LEU A 11 4.32 -6.73 4.93
CA LEU A 11 4.21 -5.34 5.32
C LEU A 11 3.32 -5.22 6.56
N PHE A 12 3.81 -4.48 7.56
CA PHE A 12 3.09 -4.14 8.78
C PHE A 12 2.74 -2.67 8.73
N LEU A 13 1.45 -2.37 8.59
CA LEU A 13 0.95 -1.04 8.26
C LEU A 13 -0.05 -0.60 9.33
N ASN A 14 -0.13 0.70 9.60
CA ASN A 14 -1.20 1.27 10.42
C ASN A 14 -2.19 2.05 9.54
N GLN A 15 -3.48 1.88 9.75
CA GLN A 15 -4.49 2.59 8.97
C GLN A 15 -4.49 4.12 9.22
N GLU A 16 -4.08 4.56 10.41
CA GLU A 16 -4.05 5.97 10.83
C GLU A 16 -2.66 6.63 10.65
N ASP A 17 -1.66 5.90 10.13
CA ASP A 17 -0.36 6.47 9.75
C ASP A 17 -0.40 6.91 8.29
N ILE A 18 -0.04 8.16 8.01
CA ILE A 18 -0.14 8.76 6.66
C ILE A 18 0.67 7.97 5.62
N VAL A 19 1.84 7.48 5.98
CA VAL A 19 2.68 6.73 5.03
C VAL A 19 2.09 5.34 4.77
N SER A 20 1.68 4.67 5.83
CA SER A 20 1.08 3.34 5.77
C SER A 20 -0.27 3.34 5.05
N SER A 21 -1.12 4.35 5.27
CA SER A 21 -2.44 4.45 4.66
C SER A 21 -2.37 4.65 3.15
N GLU A 22 -1.37 5.38 2.65
CA GLU A 22 -1.09 5.48 1.22
C GLU A 22 -0.73 4.11 0.61
N TYR A 23 0.06 3.28 1.32
CA TYR A 23 0.37 1.91 0.87
C TYR A 23 -0.86 1.01 0.89
N ILE A 24 -1.71 1.11 1.92
CA ILE A 24 -2.97 0.37 1.99
C ILE A 24 -3.85 0.75 0.79
N GLY A 25 -4.06 2.06 0.57
CA GLY A 25 -4.85 2.59 -0.53
C GLY A 25 -4.31 2.20 -1.90
N TYR A 26 -2.98 2.16 -2.08
CA TYR A 26 -2.33 1.67 -3.29
C TYR A 26 -2.78 0.24 -3.64
N PHE A 27 -2.72 -0.67 -2.67
CA PHE A 27 -3.07 -2.08 -2.88
C PHE A 27 -4.57 -2.26 -3.12
N GLU A 28 -5.41 -1.57 -2.36
CA GLU A 28 -6.87 -1.57 -2.54
C GLU A 28 -7.29 -1.01 -3.90
N HIS A 29 -6.72 0.12 -4.32
CA HIS A 29 -7.01 0.72 -5.61
C HIS A 29 -6.64 -0.23 -6.74
N ARG A 30 -5.48 -0.88 -6.64
CA ARG A 30 -5.02 -1.82 -7.64
C ARG A 30 -5.96 -3.02 -7.78
N GLU A 31 -6.33 -3.65 -6.66
CA GLU A 31 -7.28 -4.76 -6.66
C GLU A 31 -8.63 -4.34 -7.24
N LYS A 32 -9.12 -3.16 -6.87
CA LYS A 32 -10.35 -2.59 -7.44
C LYS A 32 -10.24 -2.46 -8.96
N MET A 33 -9.14 -1.91 -9.48
CA MET A 33 -8.92 -1.76 -10.91
C MET A 33 -8.86 -3.11 -11.64
N GLU A 34 -8.25 -4.14 -11.05
CA GLU A 34 -8.30 -5.50 -11.61
C GLU A 34 -9.73 -6.05 -11.62
N SER A 35 -10.51 -5.87 -10.54
CA SER A 35 -11.86 -6.41 -10.42
C SER A 35 -12.85 -5.87 -11.47
N ILE A 36 -12.62 -4.64 -11.97
CA ILE A 36 -13.47 -4.00 -13.00
C ILE A 36 -12.90 -4.19 -14.42
N GLY A 37 -11.87 -5.02 -14.60
CA GLY A 37 -11.22 -5.23 -15.90
C GLY A 37 -10.31 -4.08 -16.37
N ALA A 38 -10.15 -3.04 -15.56
CA ALA A 38 -9.30 -1.89 -15.83
C ALA A 38 -7.84 -2.12 -15.38
N GLY A 39 -7.45 -3.33 -14.97
CA GLY A 39 -6.14 -3.60 -14.38
C GLY A 39 -4.95 -3.15 -15.24
N LYS A 40 -5.05 -3.23 -16.58
CA LYS A 40 -3.99 -2.70 -17.48
C LYS A 40 -3.85 -1.18 -17.41
N ILE A 41 -4.97 -0.46 -17.34
CA ILE A 41 -5.00 1.00 -17.21
C ILE A 41 -4.59 1.41 -15.80
N GLY A 42 -5.14 0.73 -14.78
CA GLY A 42 -4.75 0.89 -13.39
C GLY A 42 -3.26 0.68 -13.19
N ARG A 43 -2.64 -0.34 -13.79
CA ARG A 43 -1.19 -0.57 -13.77
C ARG A 43 -0.39 0.62 -14.30
N LEU A 44 -0.82 1.20 -15.42
CA LEU A 44 -0.16 2.37 -16.00
C LEU A 44 -0.33 3.60 -15.09
N ALA A 45 -1.55 3.87 -14.62
CA ALA A 45 -1.84 4.97 -13.71
C ALA A 45 -1.12 4.84 -12.36
N THR A 46 -0.97 3.62 -11.85
CA THR A 46 -0.32 3.38 -10.55
C THR A 46 1.20 3.51 -10.64
N LYS A 47 1.83 3.19 -11.78
CA LYS A 47 3.23 3.58 -12.05
C LYS A 47 3.43 5.10 -12.00
N HIS A 48 2.35 5.86 -12.19
CA HIS A 48 2.28 7.30 -12.03
C HIS A 48 1.55 7.75 -10.74
N SER A 49 1.44 6.92 -9.69
CA SER A 49 0.86 7.08 -8.32
C SER A 49 -0.18 8.21 -8.03
N VAL A 50 -1.08 7.99 -7.07
CA VAL A 50 -2.08 8.98 -6.61
C VAL A 50 -1.44 10.34 -6.24
N GLY A 51 -0.26 10.34 -5.61
CA GLY A 51 0.52 11.56 -5.38
C GLY A 51 1.08 12.20 -6.66
N SER A 52 1.35 11.42 -7.69
CA SER A 52 1.77 11.90 -9.01
C SER A 52 0.60 12.33 -9.89
N ILE A 53 -0.65 11.89 -9.67
CA ILE A 53 -1.83 12.54 -10.31
C ILE A 53 -2.04 13.95 -9.75
N VAL A 54 -1.91 14.14 -8.44
CA VAL A 54 -1.94 15.47 -7.79
C VAL A 54 -0.73 16.32 -8.22
N SER A 55 0.44 15.70 -8.45
CA SER A 55 1.65 16.38 -8.93
C SER A 55 1.68 16.62 -10.45
N ALA A 56 0.98 15.81 -11.25
CA ALA A 56 0.82 15.95 -12.69
C ALA A 56 -0.09 17.15 -13.01
N ALA A 57 -1.12 17.38 -12.19
CA ALA A 57 -1.87 18.65 -12.19
C ALA A 57 -0.98 19.88 -11.88
N ARG A 58 0.22 19.65 -11.34
CA ARG A 58 1.24 20.65 -10.98
C ARG A 58 2.53 20.55 -11.83
N GLY A 59 2.53 19.75 -12.90
CA GLY A 59 3.58 19.70 -13.93
C GLY A 59 4.89 18.99 -13.58
N LYS A 60 4.90 18.04 -12.62
CA LYS A 60 6.10 17.22 -12.32
C LYS A 60 5.81 15.72 -12.50
N ASP A 61 6.35 15.17 -13.59
CA ASP A 61 6.37 13.72 -13.82
C ASP A 61 7.45 13.05 -12.95
N SER A 62 7.05 12.07 -12.14
CA SER A 62 7.98 11.17 -11.46
C SER A 62 7.37 9.78 -11.47
N GLU A 63 8.00 8.82 -12.15
CA GLU A 63 7.63 7.41 -12.05
C GLU A 63 7.77 6.94 -10.59
N ALA A 64 6.78 6.20 -10.09
CA ALA A 64 6.78 5.68 -8.73
C ALA A 64 7.62 4.39 -8.64
N VAL A 65 8.95 4.57 -8.65
CA VAL A 65 9.95 3.48 -8.61
C VAL A 65 9.86 2.63 -7.32
N HIS A 66 9.20 3.13 -6.27
CA HIS A 66 9.12 2.48 -4.95
C HIS A 66 7.95 1.51 -4.78
N LEU A 67 7.06 1.37 -5.78
CA LEU A 67 5.85 0.57 -5.62
C LEU A 67 6.12 -0.92 -5.83
N ILE A 68 5.92 -1.71 -4.77
CA ILE A 68 6.07 -3.16 -4.82
C ILE A 68 4.80 -3.83 -5.38
N PRO A 69 4.94 -4.83 -6.27
CA PRO A 69 3.80 -5.39 -7.00
C PRO A 69 2.96 -6.38 -6.17
N SER A 70 3.52 -6.94 -5.09
CA SER A 70 2.87 -7.94 -4.25
C SER A 70 3.33 -7.81 -2.81
N ALA A 71 2.45 -8.10 -1.86
CA ALA A 71 2.79 -8.16 -0.45
C ALA A 71 1.69 -8.86 0.36
N TYR A 72 2.09 -9.43 1.50
CA TYR A 72 1.19 -9.74 2.60
C TYR A 72 1.05 -8.50 3.49
N LEU A 73 -0.15 -7.99 3.65
CA LEU A 73 -0.42 -6.83 4.50
C LEU A 73 -1.00 -7.30 5.82
N THR A 74 -0.38 -6.88 6.91
CA THR A 74 -0.93 -6.89 8.26
C THR A 74 -1.23 -5.45 8.64
N ILE A 75 -2.51 -5.10 8.65
CA ILE A 75 -2.99 -3.73 8.89
C ILE A 75 -3.48 -3.64 10.32
N ASN A 76 -2.86 -2.79 11.13
CA ASN A 76 -3.38 -2.36 12.41
C ASN A 76 -4.52 -1.36 12.18
N SER A 77 -5.74 -1.76 12.54
CA SER A 77 -6.96 -0.96 12.45
C SER A 77 -7.43 -0.45 13.81
N SER A 78 -6.68 -0.68 14.89
CA SER A 78 -7.01 -0.12 16.20
C SER A 78 -6.97 1.41 16.16
N PRO A 79 -7.91 2.10 16.83
CA PRO A 79 -7.90 3.55 16.93
C PRO A 79 -6.57 4.08 17.50
N SER A 80 -6.11 5.19 16.94
CA SER A 80 -4.98 5.96 17.45
C SER A 80 -5.42 7.39 17.74
N GLN A 81 -4.84 8.01 18.76
CA GLN A 81 -5.19 9.38 19.17
C GLN A 81 -4.47 10.43 18.32
N ASN A 82 -3.34 10.08 17.73
CA ASN A 82 -2.53 10.98 16.90
C ASN A 82 -1.56 10.22 15.99
N PHE A 83 -1.00 10.93 15.01
CA PHE A 83 -0.01 10.41 14.07
C PHE A 83 1.20 9.77 14.75
N LYS A 84 1.71 10.33 15.85
CA LYS A 84 2.90 9.77 16.52
C LYS A 84 2.59 8.37 17.07
N GLU A 85 1.36 8.16 17.52
CA GLU A 85 0.89 6.88 18.02
C GLU A 85 0.73 5.83 16.92
N SER A 86 0.16 6.20 15.77
CA SER A 86 0.02 5.32 14.61
C SER A 86 1.33 5.07 13.86
N HIS A 87 2.30 5.99 13.96
CA HIS A 87 3.58 5.88 13.27
C HIS A 87 4.65 5.13 14.07
N GLY A 88 4.66 5.31 15.40
CA GLY A 88 5.68 4.73 16.25
C GLY A 88 5.57 3.21 16.38
N VAL A 89 6.69 2.52 16.61
CA VAL A 89 6.72 1.06 16.82
C VAL A 89 5.88 0.60 18.02
N HIS A 90 5.63 1.49 18.99
CA HIS A 90 4.83 1.18 20.18
C HIS A 90 3.37 0.84 19.87
N GLN A 91 2.87 1.21 18.69
CA GLN A 91 1.56 0.77 18.21
C GLN A 91 1.39 -0.76 18.25
N TRP A 92 2.48 -1.53 18.18
CA TRP A 92 2.45 -3.00 18.13
C TRP A 92 2.46 -3.66 19.50
N TRP A 93 2.57 -2.89 20.59
CA TRP A 93 2.64 -3.39 21.97
C TRP A 93 1.41 -2.99 22.79
N LYS A 94 0.23 -3.14 22.20
CA LYS A 94 -1.07 -2.94 22.87
C LYS A 94 -1.81 -4.27 23.05
N PRO A 95 -2.56 -4.46 24.14
CA PRO A 95 -3.30 -5.69 24.39
C PRO A 95 -4.55 -5.84 23.52
N ASP A 96 -5.08 -4.74 22.99
CA ASP A 96 -6.36 -4.61 22.30
C ASP A 96 -6.18 -4.30 20.80
N LEU A 97 -5.25 -5.01 20.16
CA LEU A 97 -4.95 -4.82 18.74
C LEU A 97 -5.95 -5.51 17.82
N GLU A 98 -6.48 -4.74 16.88
CA GLU A 98 -7.33 -5.20 15.79
C GLU A 98 -6.52 -5.23 14.50
N PHE A 99 -6.42 -6.42 13.90
CA PHE A 99 -5.66 -6.61 12.67
C PHE A 99 -6.53 -7.08 11.52
N LYS A 100 -6.24 -6.55 10.33
CA LYS A 100 -6.69 -7.12 9.05
C LYS A 100 -5.50 -7.71 8.33
N TYR A 101 -5.66 -8.92 7.81
CA TYR A 101 -4.63 -9.58 7.03
C TYR A 101 -5.10 -9.85 5.61
N LYS A 102 -4.28 -9.50 4.62
CA LYS A 102 -4.59 -9.75 3.21
C LYS A 102 -3.34 -9.87 2.34
N LEU A 103 -3.33 -10.88 1.47
CA LEU A 103 -2.35 -10.99 0.39
C LEU A 103 -2.84 -10.22 -0.83
N TYR A 104 -2.02 -9.28 -1.31
CA TYR A 104 -2.16 -8.69 -2.63
C TYR A 104 -1.08 -9.28 -3.53
N GLN A 105 -1.49 -10.07 -4.52
CA GLN A 105 -0.58 -10.78 -5.40
C GLN A 105 -0.71 -10.29 -6.84
N TYR A 106 0.44 -10.04 -7.46
CA TYR A 106 0.59 -9.80 -8.87
C TYR A 106 0.47 -11.12 -9.63
N LYS A 107 -0.45 -11.17 -10.61
CA LYS A 107 -0.62 -12.29 -11.54
C LYS A 107 -0.22 -11.84 -12.94
#